data_AF-A0A6I1W1D1-F1
#
_entry.id   AF-A0A6I1W1D1-F1
#
_cell.length_a   1.000
_cell.length_b   1.000
_cell.length_c   1.000
_cell.angle_alpha   90.00
_cell.angle_beta   90.00
_cell.angle_gamma   90.00
#
_symmetry.space_group_name_H-M   'P 1'
#
loop_
_entity.id
_entity.type
_entity.pdbx_description
1 polymer ?
#
loop_
_entity_poly.entity_id
_entity_poly.type
_entity_poly.pdbx_seq_one_letter_code
_entity_poly.pdbx_strand_id
1 'polypeptide(L)'
;MNALTLPDIASQNARQIVPLDWVGMCGIALPIVIEGQRLTATADAGVSLDDGEARGIHMSRLYLALEMLESQDLNPLLLKKILQQFLDSHDDLSICA
;
A
#
# COMPACT_ATOMS: atom_id res chain seq x y z
N MET A 1 -41.69 -1.85 -7.62
CA MET A 1 -40.47 -2.19 -8.36
C MET A 1 -39.50 -1.03 -8.23
N ASN A 2 -38.60 -1.05 -7.24
CA ASN A 2 -37.47 -0.13 -7.17
C ASN A 2 -36.20 -0.97 -7.31
N ALA A 3 -35.86 -1.34 -8.54
CA ALA A 3 -34.51 -1.79 -8.85
C ALA A 3 -33.69 -0.52 -9.14
N LEU A 4 -33.30 0.20 -8.08
CA LEU A 4 -32.24 1.18 -8.20
C LEU A 4 -30.94 0.39 -8.30
N THR A 5 -30.48 0.14 -9.53
CA THR A 5 -29.13 -0.36 -9.78
C THR A 5 -28.16 0.56 -9.06
N LEU A 6 -27.39 0.01 -8.12
CA LEU A 6 -26.35 0.77 -7.44
C LEU A 6 -25.42 1.35 -8.51
N PRO A 7 -25.09 2.64 -8.44
CA PRO A 7 -24.23 3.25 -9.42
C PRO A 7 -22.85 2.60 -9.36
N ASP A 8 -22.30 2.24 -10.52
CA ASP A 8 -20.90 1.83 -10.61
C ASP A 8 -20.02 3.07 -10.41
N ILE A 9 -19.47 3.22 -9.21
CA ILE A 9 -18.59 4.33 -8.84
C ILE A 9 -17.33 4.37 -9.71
N ALA A 10 -16.82 3.23 -10.16
CA ALA A 10 -15.66 3.17 -11.06
C ALA A 10 -16.00 3.68 -12.47
N SER A 11 -17.28 3.65 -12.86
CA SER A 11 -17.76 4.21 -14.13
C SER A 11 -18.08 5.71 -14.06
N GLN A 12 -18.14 6.31 -12.86
CA GLN A 12 -18.46 7.72 -12.70
C GLN A 12 -17.27 8.63 -13.05
N ASN A 13 -17.55 9.72 -13.76
CA ASN A 13 -16.55 10.72 -14.20
C ASN A 13 -16.41 11.91 -13.24
N ALA A 14 -16.69 11.74 -11.95
CA ALA A 14 -16.41 12.77 -10.96
C ALA A 14 -14.89 12.83 -10.70
N ARG A 15 -14.15 13.47 -11.63
CA ARG A 15 -12.69 13.59 -11.56
C ARG A 15 -12.32 14.80 -10.71
N GLN A 16 -11.84 14.55 -9.50
CA GLN A 16 -10.89 15.45 -8.85
C GLN A 16 -9.50 14.94 -9.17
N ILE A 17 -8.81 15.64 -10.07
CA ILE A 17 -7.43 15.34 -10.49
C ILE A 17 -6.52 15.95 -9.44
N VAL A 18 -6.32 15.23 -8.34
CA VAL A 18 -5.51 15.69 -7.21
C VAL A 18 -4.59 14.54 -6.83
N PRO A 19 -3.26 14.74 -6.81
CA PRO A 19 -2.33 13.75 -6.31
C PRO A 19 -2.61 13.45 -4.83
N LEU A 20 -2.28 12.25 -4.39
CA LEU A 20 -2.41 11.86 -2.99
C LEU A 20 -1.03 11.79 -2.35
N ASP A 21 -0.84 12.52 -1.24
CA ASP A 21 0.38 12.42 -0.45
C ASP A 21 0.57 11.01 0.14
N TRP A 22 -0.53 10.29 0.38
CA TRP A 22 -0.52 8.93 0.89
C TRP A 22 -1.78 8.16 0.49
N VAL A 23 -1.60 6.95 -0.03
CA VAL A 23 -2.65 5.97 -0.29
C VAL A 23 -2.14 4.56 0.06
N GLY A 24 -2.95 3.79 0.78
CA GLY A 24 -2.51 2.50 1.29
C GLY A 24 -3.50 1.84 2.23
N MET A 25 -2.96 1.02 3.13
CA MET A 25 -3.69 0.24 4.13
C MET A 25 -3.16 0.58 5.53
N CYS A 26 -4.07 0.75 6.48
CA CYS A 26 -3.75 0.96 7.88
C CYS A 26 -4.14 -0.25 8.73
N GLY A 27 -3.48 -0.42 9.88
CA GLY A 27 -3.89 -1.40 10.88
C GLY A 27 -3.62 -2.85 10.47
N ILE A 28 -2.64 -3.10 9.60
CA ILE A 28 -2.30 -4.45 9.14
C ILE A 28 -1.65 -5.22 10.29
N ALA A 29 -2.34 -6.21 10.83
CA ALA A 29 -1.74 -7.13 11.79
C ALA A 29 -0.80 -8.10 11.07
N LEU A 30 0.48 -8.11 11.45
CA LEU A 30 1.50 -8.94 10.84
C LEU A 30 2.60 -9.35 11.83
N PRO A 31 3.26 -10.50 11.62
CA PRO A 31 4.39 -10.93 12.42
C PRO A 31 5.68 -10.22 11.99
N ILE A 32 6.51 -9.84 12.96
CA ILE A 32 7.87 -9.35 12.75
C ILE A 32 8.87 -10.23 13.48
N VAL A 33 10.13 -10.26 13.05
CA VAL A 33 11.22 -10.93 13.77
C VAL A 33 12.15 -9.89 14.41
N ILE A 34 12.41 -9.99 15.70
CA ILE A 34 13.38 -9.14 16.43
C ILE A 34 14.27 -10.06 17.26
N GLU A 35 15.58 -10.00 17.02
CA GLU A 35 16.58 -10.85 17.70
C GLU A 35 16.22 -12.35 17.61
N GLY A 36 15.74 -12.78 16.44
CA GLY A 36 15.28 -14.15 16.18
C GLY A 36 13.93 -14.51 16.84
N GLN A 37 13.29 -13.60 17.58
CA GLN A 37 11.98 -13.81 18.17
C GLN A 37 10.87 -13.28 17.28
N ARG A 38 9.84 -14.10 17.04
CA ARG A 38 8.66 -13.71 16.27
C ARG A 38 7.64 -13.02 17.17
N LEU A 39 7.29 -11.78 16.85
CA LEU A 39 6.40 -10.92 17.62
C LEU A 39 5.22 -10.45 16.75
N THR A 40 4.07 -10.23 17.37
CA THR A 40 2.91 -9.62 16.70
C THR A 40 3.08 -8.11 16.65
N ALA A 41 2.86 -7.52 15.49
CA ALA A 41 2.90 -6.07 15.28
C ALA A 41 1.70 -5.60 14.45
N THR A 42 1.60 -4.28 14.34
CA THR A 42 0.66 -3.62 13.44
C THR A 42 1.43 -2.62 12.59
N ALA A 43 1.15 -2.57 11.30
CA ALA A 43 1.79 -1.65 10.36
C ALA A 43 0.76 -0.91 9.52
N ASP A 44 1.10 0.33 9.18
CA ASP A 44 0.48 1.08 8.10
C ASP A 44 1.45 1.07 6.91
N ALA A 45 0.94 0.82 5.71
CA ALA A 45 1.74 0.74 4.50
C ALA A 45 1.04 1.50 3.37
N GLY A 46 1.77 2.40 2.73
CA GLY A 46 1.26 3.22 1.65
C GLY A 46 2.37 3.85 0.84
N VAL A 47 1.97 4.51 -0.23
CA VAL A 47 2.82 5.27 -1.16
C VAL A 47 2.09 6.56 -1.53
N SER A 48 2.80 7.51 -2.14
CA SER A 48 2.13 8.63 -2.83
C SER A 48 1.38 8.13 -4.08
N LEU A 49 0.40 8.90 -4.55
CA LEU A 49 -0.17 8.76 -5.90
C LEU A 49 0.04 10.08 -6.62
N ASP A 50 1.12 10.14 -7.39
CA ASP A 50 1.60 11.39 -7.99
C ASP A 50 0.90 11.69 -9.32
N ASP A 51 0.43 10.64 -10.02
CA ASP A 51 -0.43 10.80 -11.18
C ASP A 51 -1.89 11.09 -10.75
N GLY A 52 -2.29 12.35 -10.83
CA GLY A 52 -3.67 12.77 -10.53
C GLY A 52 -4.73 12.22 -11.49
N GLU A 53 -4.35 11.68 -12.66
CA GLU A 53 -5.27 10.99 -13.57
C GLU A 53 -5.43 9.50 -13.21
N ALA A 54 -4.50 8.95 -12.42
CA ALA A 54 -4.58 7.58 -11.96
C ALA A 54 -5.74 7.42 -10.97
N ARG A 55 -6.46 6.30 -11.11
CA ARG A 55 -7.65 6.02 -10.29
C ARG A 55 -7.32 5.44 -8.91
N GLY A 56 -6.07 5.04 -8.68
CA GLY A 56 -5.62 4.41 -7.45
C GLY A 56 -4.38 3.52 -7.67
N ILE A 57 -4.03 2.78 -6.61
CA ILE A 57 -2.88 1.86 -6.59
C ILE A 57 -3.32 0.40 -6.41
N HIS A 58 -2.42 -0.52 -6.70
CA HIS A 58 -2.62 -1.94 -6.38
C HIS A 58 -2.17 -2.24 -4.94
N MET A 59 -3.06 -2.01 -3.97
CA MET A 59 -2.76 -2.18 -2.53
C MET A 59 -2.19 -3.56 -2.16
N SER A 60 -2.58 -4.65 -2.85
CA SER A 60 -2.06 -5.99 -2.59
C SER A 60 -0.54 -6.10 -2.77
N ARG A 61 0.08 -5.25 -3.61
CA ARG A 61 1.54 -5.21 -3.79
C ARG A 61 2.25 -4.76 -2.52
N LEU A 62 1.69 -3.78 -1.79
CA LEU A 62 2.21 -3.33 -0.50
C LEU A 62 2.14 -4.46 0.53
N TYR A 63 1.00 -5.16 0.61
CA TYR A 63 0.80 -6.26 1.55
C TYR A 63 1.81 -7.40 1.34
N LEU A 64 2.01 -7.81 0.08
CA LEU A 64 2.95 -8.89 -0.26
C LEU A 64 4.41 -8.52 0.07
N ALA A 65 4.79 -7.26 -0.14
CA ALA A 65 6.14 -6.81 0.22
C ALA A 65 6.40 -6.83 1.74
N LEU A 66 5.36 -6.70 2.57
CA LEU A 66 5.49 -6.84 4.03
C LEU A 66 5.76 -8.28 4.51
N GLU A 67 5.51 -9.31 3.69
CA GLU A 67 5.81 -10.72 4.06
C GLU A 67 7.29 -10.94 4.41
N MET A 68 8.17 -10.08 3.91
CA MET A 68 9.58 -10.06 4.27
C MET A 68 9.83 -9.90 5.78
N LEU A 69 8.95 -9.20 6.49
CA LEU A 69 9.06 -8.97 7.94
C LEU A 69 8.86 -10.25 8.77
N GLU A 70 8.19 -11.26 8.21
CA GLU A 70 7.96 -12.54 8.88
C GLU A 70 9.21 -13.43 8.90
N SER A 71 10.12 -13.25 7.93
CA SER A 71 11.21 -14.19 7.65
C SER A 71 12.61 -13.65 7.96
N GLN A 72 12.76 -12.35 8.19
CA GLN A 72 14.04 -11.69 8.40
C GLN A 72 14.01 -10.81 9.65
N ASP A 73 15.12 -10.79 10.39
CA ASP A 73 15.28 -9.89 11.53
C ASP A 73 15.07 -8.43 11.11
N LEU A 74 14.21 -7.74 11.84
CA LEU A 74 13.89 -6.34 11.61
C LEU A 74 15.14 -5.50 11.80
N ASN A 75 15.52 -4.81 10.73
CA ASN A 75 16.64 -3.88 10.73
C ASN A 75 16.41 -2.78 9.68
N PRO A 76 17.15 -1.67 9.74
CA PRO A 76 16.96 -0.55 8.80
C PRO A 76 17.14 -0.92 7.32
N LEU A 77 18.01 -1.88 7.00
CA LEU A 77 18.23 -2.32 5.61
C LEU A 77 17.03 -3.11 5.07
N LEU A 78 16.40 -3.93 5.91
CA LEU A 78 15.17 -4.65 5.57
C LEU A 78 14.04 -3.66 5.26
N LEU A 79 13.84 -2.65 6.12
CA LEU A 79 12.84 -1.60 5.90
C LEU A 79 13.11 -0.84 4.59
N LYS A 80 14.36 -0.44 4.34
CA LYS A 80 14.74 0.20 3.07
C LYS A 80 14.38 -0.67 1.86
N LYS A 81 14.63 -1.98 1.93
CA LYS A 81 14.31 -2.91 0.84
C LYS A 81 12.80 -3.02 0.61
N ILE A 82 12.01 -3.06 1.67
CA ILE A 82 10.54 -3.08 1.57
C ILE A 82 10.02 -1.78 0.95
N LEU A 83 10.50 -0.62 1.42
CA LEU A 83 10.11 0.68 0.85
C LEU A 83 10.53 0.81 -0.61
N GLN A 84 11.70 0.30 -0.99
CA GLN A 84 12.10 0.26 -2.40
C GLN A 84 11.17 -0.64 -3.21
N GLN A 85 10.77 -1.80 -2.69
CA GLN A 85 9.82 -2.69 -3.35
C GLN A 85 8.43 -2.05 -3.49
N PHE A 86 8.01 -1.20 -2.55
CA PHE A 86 6.79 -0.41 -2.70
C PHE A 86 6.89 0.50 -3.92
N LEU A 87 7.99 1.25 -4.06
CA LEU A 87 8.22 2.14 -5.21
C LEU A 87 8.35 1.36 -6.52
N ASP A 88 9.22 0.34 -6.58
CA ASP A 88 9.44 -0.45 -7.80
C ASP A 88 8.15 -1.13 -8.30
N SER A 89 7.28 -1.53 -7.38
CA SER A 89 6.00 -2.15 -7.70
C SER A 89 4.89 -1.15 -8.01
N HIS A 90 5.12 0.14 -7.80
CA HIS A 90 4.24 1.26 -8.18
C HIS A 90 4.98 2.24 -9.09
N ASP A 91 5.88 1.70 -9.93
CA ASP A 91 6.56 2.47 -10.97
C ASP A 91 5.53 3.22 -11.83
N ASP A 92 5.87 4.45 -12.23
CA ASP A 92 5.01 5.44 -12.88
C ASP A 92 3.82 6.00 -12.06
N LEU A 93 3.55 5.51 -10.84
CA LEU A 93 2.46 6.02 -9.98
C LEU A 93 2.94 6.75 -8.73
N SER A 94 4.12 6.37 -8.21
CA SER A 94 4.57 6.78 -6.87
C SER A 94 6.05 7.13 -6.86
N ILE A 95 6.41 8.26 -6.24
CA ILE A 95 7.79 8.66 -5.97
C ILE A 95 8.17 8.61 -4.48
N CYS A 96 7.20 8.38 -3.59
CA CYS A 96 7.39 8.33 -2.14
C CYS A 96 6.71 7.09 -1.53
N ALA A 97 7.36 6.49 -0.53
CA ALA A 97 6.93 5.31 0.22
C ALA A 97 7.21 5.51 1.72
#